data_AF-A0A822CKX1-F1
#
_entry.id   AF-A0A822CKX1-F1
#
_cell.length_a   1.000
_cell.length_b   1.000
_cell.length_c   1.000
_cell.angle_alpha   90.00
_cell.angle_beta   90.00
_cell.angle_gamma   90.00
#
_symmetry.space_group_name_H-M   'P 1'
#
loop_
_entity.id
_entity.type
_entity.pdbx_description
1 polymer ?
#
loop_
_entity_poly.entity_id
_entity_poly.type
_entity_poly.pdbx_seq_one_letter_code
_entity_poly.pdbx_strand_id
1 'polypeptide(L)'
;YLSGITFLWETDHKALTQLNKKAQINKRCERWRLKILEYDFKVKYIPGSINLMPDYLSRSPVDEAEEDPDEITHFISQSTQTDISNFNNHSSIIAAVETRAMKLRNKTLNDISDTTKLISDSPTEENRIIPISTEQLIQAQQNDDYAKNILNNIKKYKNYMIKDNLLMRRLNPPVPYVPQSNLRRTILQTYHDTPANGAHFGRDKTIYKIKQRYFWPSMYKDINNYVKSCITCAQYNPSRQKTPGKLRPIKPPEGVWQLVSMDFHGPINPPSRRGNKYIICLTDILSKFVVAKAVRDNTAQTVAKFLKEEIISKFGTPRCILTDNGTHFTSTLMNELIKQIGSTHLYTTPYHPQSNGQIERYNSTMDAKIAALSNIQKTDWDDQLPFVTFNYNTSIHSSTKQVPFEMMYGRTPILPFDYQEDNVTIVPDNEHVKKLNQFLTKLNEQARINIIKNQQRYKQRYDVNRSNPSYNIGDLVLVKTLNIRYKFDIRYEGPFRIIQT
;
A
#
# COMPACT_ATOMS: atom_id res chain seq x y z
N TYR A 1 12.23 -16.53 21.50
CA TYR A 1 13.62 -17.03 21.32
C TYR A 1 14.17 -16.92 19.87
N LEU A 2 13.85 -15.89 19.07
CA LEU A 2 14.34 -15.78 17.67
C LEU A 2 15.05 -14.46 17.34
N SER A 3 15.14 -13.53 18.29
CA SER A 3 15.75 -12.21 18.05
C SER A 3 17.28 -12.34 17.97
N GLY A 4 17.88 -11.85 16.88
CA GLY A 4 19.33 -11.84 16.68
C GLY A 4 19.93 -13.08 16.03
N ILE A 5 19.12 -14.10 15.71
CA ILE A 5 19.56 -15.35 15.08
C ILE A 5 19.01 -15.40 13.65
N THR A 6 19.84 -15.82 12.69
CA THR A 6 19.36 -16.09 11.32
C THR A 6 18.79 -17.50 11.24
N PHE A 7 17.53 -17.66 10.81
CA PHE A 7 16.88 -18.97 10.72
C PHE A 7 16.21 -19.24 9.37
N LEU A 8 15.94 -20.51 9.10
CA LEU A 8 15.21 -20.96 7.90
C LEU A 8 13.74 -21.19 8.28
N TRP A 9 12.84 -20.48 7.61
CA TRP A 9 11.40 -20.66 7.76
C TRP A 9 10.89 -21.56 6.64
N GLU A 10 10.58 -22.79 6.98
CA GLU A 10 9.96 -23.76 6.09
C GLU A 10 8.43 -23.65 6.18
N THR A 11 7.76 -23.50 5.04
CA THR A 11 6.30 -23.30 4.98
C THR A 11 5.69 -23.97 3.75
N ASP A 12 4.50 -24.52 3.92
CA ASP A 12 3.64 -25.02 2.85
C ASP A 12 2.84 -23.94 2.15
N HIS A 13 2.92 -22.70 2.63
CA HIS A 13 2.23 -21.58 2.01
C HIS A 13 3.13 -20.88 0.98
N LYS A 14 3.08 -21.36 -0.27
CA LYS A 14 3.94 -20.89 -1.38
C LYS A 14 4.01 -19.37 -1.55
N ALA A 15 2.93 -18.63 -1.26
CA ALA A 15 2.92 -17.16 -1.37
C ALA A 15 3.91 -16.46 -0.41
N LEU A 16 4.26 -17.08 0.73
CA LEU A 16 5.18 -16.51 1.71
C LEU A 16 6.62 -16.48 1.21
N THR A 17 6.98 -17.28 0.21
CA THR A 17 8.29 -17.18 -0.48
C THR A 17 8.50 -15.83 -1.15
N GLN A 18 7.42 -15.08 -1.40
CA GLN A 18 7.47 -13.75 -2.01
C GLN A 18 7.55 -12.62 -0.98
N LEU A 19 7.53 -12.90 0.32
CA LEU A 19 7.63 -11.87 1.38
C LEU A 19 8.87 -10.97 1.22
N ASN A 20 9.98 -11.53 0.73
CA ASN A 20 11.23 -10.81 0.48
C ASN A 20 11.37 -10.29 -0.97
N LYS A 21 10.40 -10.56 -1.85
CA LYS A 21 10.43 -10.19 -3.28
C LYS A 21 9.29 -9.21 -3.64
N LYS A 22 9.48 -8.49 -4.74
CA LYS A 22 8.74 -7.29 -5.16
C LYS A 22 7.31 -7.51 -5.68
N ALA A 23 6.66 -8.62 -5.37
CA ALA A 23 5.35 -8.94 -5.90
C ALA A 23 4.24 -8.32 -5.03
N GLN A 24 3.11 -7.94 -5.64
CA GLN A 24 1.95 -7.38 -4.93
C GLN A 24 1.53 -8.28 -3.77
N ILE A 25 1.87 -7.85 -2.56
CA ILE A 25 1.51 -8.56 -1.35
C ILE A 25 0.08 -8.10 -0.98
N ASN A 26 -0.84 -9.04 -0.81
CA ASN A 26 -2.17 -8.75 -0.23
C ASN A 26 -1.96 -8.04 1.14
N LYS A 27 -2.79 -7.04 1.49
CA LYS A 27 -2.71 -6.27 2.74
C LYS A 27 -2.46 -7.15 3.98
N ARG A 28 -3.02 -8.35 4.03
CA ARG A 28 -2.78 -9.34 5.11
C ARG A 28 -1.31 -9.78 5.19
N CYS A 29 -0.73 -10.18 4.06
CA CYS A 29 0.68 -10.59 4.00
C CYS A 29 1.63 -9.40 4.18
N GLU A 30 1.22 -8.17 3.84
CA GLU A 30 2.02 -6.96 4.08
C GLU A 30 2.12 -6.64 5.58
N ARG A 31 1.03 -6.81 6.32
CA ARG A 31 1.02 -6.71 7.80
C ARG A 31 1.93 -7.75 8.45
N TRP A 32 1.85 -9.01 8.00
CA TRP A 32 2.75 -10.07 8.48
C TRP A 32 4.22 -9.80 8.13
N ARG A 33 4.49 -9.28 6.93
CA ARG A 33 5.83 -8.86 6.54
C ARG A 33 6.37 -7.80 7.51
N LEU A 34 5.58 -6.79 7.85
CA LEU A 34 5.98 -5.75 8.81
C LEU A 34 6.28 -6.31 10.19
N LYS A 35 5.50 -7.29 10.66
CA LYS A 35 5.74 -7.97 11.95
C LYS A 35 7.03 -8.80 11.96
N ILE A 36 7.27 -9.57 10.90
CA ILE A 36 8.38 -10.55 10.89
C ILE A 36 9.69 -9.91 10.39
N LEU A 37 9.65 -8.69 9.83
CA LEU A 37 10.81 -7.93 9.34
C LEU A 37 11.88 -7.63 10.40
N GLU A 38 11.54 -7.76 11.69
CA GLU A 38 12.47 -7.62 12.82
C GLU A 38 13.39 -8.83 13.02
N TYR A 39 13.05 -9.98 12.41
CA TYR A 39 13.84 -11.20 12.44
C TYR A 39 14.64 -11.36 11.13
N ASP A 40 15.79 -12.04 11.22
CA ASP A 40 16.57 -12.42 10.04
C ASP A 40 16.20 -13.86 9.65
N PHE A 41 15.48 -14.01 8.53
CA PHE A 41 14.96 -15.31 8.09
C PHE A 41 15.04 -15.49 6.57
N LYS A 42 15.16 -16.74 6.14
CA LYS A 42 14.98 -17.15 4.74
C LYS A 42 13.74 -18.03 4.62
N VAL A 43 12.85 -17.74 3.67
CA VAL A 43 11.64 -18.54 3.45
C VAL A 43 11.91 -19.62 2.41
N LYS A 44 11.66 -20.88 2.77
CA LYS A 44 11.72 -22.04 1.88
C LYS A 44 10.34 -22.68 1.81
N TYR A 45 9.83 -22.85 0.60
CA TYR A 45 8.58 -23.56 0.40
C TYR A 45 8.82 -25.07 0.43
N ILE A 46 7.94 -25.78 1.14
CA ILE A 46 7.88 -27.24 1.16
C ILE A 46 6.44 -27.65 0.86
N PRO A 47 6.17 -28.55 -0.11
CA PRO A 47 4.82 -29.06 -0.34
C PRO A 47 4.18 -29.58 0.96
N GLY A 48 2.89 -29.30 1.16
CA GLY A 48 2.17 -29.72 2.38
C GLY A 48 2.23 -31.21 2.67
N SER A 49 2.34 -32.05 1.62
CA SER A 49 2.52 -33.50 1.75
C SER A 49 3.86 -33.93 2.37
N ILE A 50 4.88 -33.05 2.33
CA ILE A 50 6.22 -33.28 2.86
C ILE A 50 6.41 -32.50 4.18
N ASN A 51 5.59 -31.48 4.41
CA ASN A 51 5.58 -30.65 5.62
C ASN A 51 4.77 -31.33 6.74
N LEU A 52 5.19 -32.52 7.18
CA LEU A 52 4.48 -33.36 8.16
C LEU A 52 4.63 -32.88 9.63
N MET A 53 5.60 -32.00 9.90
CA MET A 53 5.96 -31.54 11.27
C MET A 53 5.22 -30.31 11.83
N PRO A 54 4.64 -29.36 11.06
CA PRO A 54 3.96 -28.21 11.65
C PRO A 54 2.76 -28.62 12.50
N ASP A 55 2.15 -29.77 12.18
CA ASP A 55 0.95 -30.25 12.83
C ASP A 55 1.22 -30.90 14.19
N TYR A 56 2.46 -31.33 14.47
CA TYR A 56 2.79 -32.10 15.68
C TYR A 56 2.96 -31.22 16.92
N LEU A 57 3.60 -30.05 16.81
CA LEU A 57 3.75 -29.13 17.94
C LEU A 57 2.49 -28.30 18.22
N SER A 58 1.61 -28.13 17.23
CA SER A 58 0.29 -27.51 17.45
C SER A 58 -0.79 -28.51 17.88
N ARG A 59 -0.49 -29.81 17.94
CA ARG A 59 -1.46 -30.87 18.30
C ARG A 59 -0.93 -31.97 19.22
N SER A 60 0.26 -31.83 19.81
CA SER A 60 0.75 -32.79 20.80
C SER A 60 -0.18 -32.71 22.02
N PRO A 61 -0.88 -33.79 22.41
CA PRO A 61 -1.54 -33.85 23.70
C PRO A 61 -0.43 -33.80 24.75
N VAL A 62 -0.44 -32.79 25.60
CA VAL A 62 0.46 -32.73 26.75
C VAL A 62 -0.34 -33.33 27.91
N ASP A 63 0.06 -34.51 28.36
CA ASP A 63 -0.43 -35.08 29.61
C ASP A 63 0.19 -34.27 30.76
N GLU A 64 -0.66 -33.59 31.52
CA GLU A 64 -0.39 -32.84 32.76
C GLU A 64 0.79 -31.84 32.72
N ALA A 65 0.53 -30.62 32.24
CA ALA A 65 1.35 -29.45 32.50
C ALA A 65 0.49 -28.17 32.60
N GLU A 66 0.94 -27.25 33.45
CA GLU A 66 0.29 -26.05 34.00
C GLU A 66 -0.51 -25.18 33.01
N GLU A 67 -1.69 -24.72 33.46
CA GLU A 67 -2.64 -23.90 32.70
C GLU A 67 -2.07 -22.51 32.33
N ASP A 68 -1.95 -22.25 31.03
CA ASP A 68 -1.64 -20.94 30.42
C ASP A 68 -2.94 -20.10 30.27
N PRO A 69 -3.00 -18.81 30.68
CA PRO A 69 -4.25 -18.05 30.80
C PRO A 69 -4.93 -17.58 29.50
N ASP A 70 -4.41 -17.91 28.31
CA ASP A 70 -4.80 -17.26 27.05
C ASP A 70 -5.59 -18.15 26.05
N GLU A 71 -6.06 -19.35 26.41
CA GLU A 71 -6.95 -20.15 25.53
C GLU A 71 -8.42 -20.19 26.01
N ILE A 72 -9.28 -19.41 25.36
CA ILE A 72 -10.74 -19.57 25.44
C ILE A 72 -11.16 -20.72 24.51
N THR A 73 -11.70 -21.75 25.13
CA THR A 73 -12.42 -22.89 24.53
C THR A 73 -13.64 -22.42 23.73
N HIS A 74 -13.73 -22.90 22.48
CA HIS A 74 -14.94 -22.77 21.66
C HIS A 74 -15.99 -23.78 22.17
N PHE A 75 -16.81 -23.38 23.15
CA PHE A 75 -18.01 -24.13 23.48
C PHE A 75 -19.11 -23.84 22.45
N ILE A 76 -19.57 -24.92 21.84
CA ILE A 76 -20.78 -25.05 21.02
C ILE A 76 -21.98 -24.77 21.92
N SER A 77 -22.79 -23.76 21.62
CA SER A 77 -24.12 -23.61 22.21
C SER A 77 -25.13 -24.38 21.36
N GLN A 78 -25.52 -25.57 21.84
CA GLN A 78 -26.76 -26.23 21.44
C GLN A 78 -27.98 -25.62 22.15
N SER A 79 -29.15 -25.95 21.61
CA SER A 79 -30.55 -25.62 22.00
C SER A 79 -31.11 -24.38 21.29
N THR A 80 -32.13 -24.50 20.45
CA THR A 80 -33.36 -25.28 20.64
C THR A 80 -33.63 -26.32 19.54
N GLN A 81 -33.75 -27.58 19.96
CA GLN A 81 -34.60 -28.56 19.30
C GLN A 81 -36.05 -28.25 19.66
N THR A 82 -36.91 -28.17 18.65
CA THR A 82 -38.27 -28.68 18.74
C THR A 82 -38.58 -29.44 17.46
N ASP A 83 -39.08 -30.65 17.66
CA ASP A 83 -39.43 -31.65 16.68
C ASP A 83 -40.36 -31.14 15.57
N ILE A 84 -40.30 -31.80 14.41
CA ILE A 84 -41.41 -32.60 13.87
C ILE A 84 -40.91 -33.30 12.61
N SER A 85 -40.70 -34.60 12.75
CA SER A 85 -40.75 -35.58 11.68
C SER A 85 -42.14 -35.64 11.04
N ASN A 86 -42.17 -35.93 9.74
CA ASN A 86 -43.32 -36.22 8.85
C ASN A 86 -43.87 -35.02 8.07
N PHE A 87 -43.56 -34.95 6.78
CA PHE A 87 -44.46 -35.47 5.74
C PHE A 87 -43.71 -35.60 4.40
N ASN A 88 -43.61 -36.84 3.91
CA ASN A 88 -43.51 -37.09 2.48
C ASN A 88 -44.72 -36.43 1.80
N ASN A 89 -44.49 -35.57 0.80
CA ASN A 89 -45.11 -35.71 -0.52
C ASN A 89 -44.79 -34.53 -1.46
N HIS A 90 -44.56 -34.91 -2.72
CA HIS A 90 -44.68 -34.13 -3.95
C HIS A 90 -43.60 -33.12 -4.38
N SER A 91 -42.72 -33.65 -5.25
CA SER A 91 -42.45 -33.11 -6.60
C SER A 91 -43.11 -31.77 -6.94
N SER A 92 -42.37 -30.65 -6.83
CA SER A 92 -42.66 -29.40 -7.58
C SER A 92 -41.68 -28.26 -7.24
N ILE A 93 -40.36 -28.47 -7.29
CA ILE A 93 -39.41 -27.33 -7.25
C ILE A 93 -38.28 -27.55 -8.26
N ILE A 94 -38.65 -27.68 -9.54
CA ILE A 94 -37.84 -27.23 -10.68
C ILE A 94 -38.68 -26.17 -11.40
N ALA A 95 -38.78 -24.98 -10.79
CA ALA A 95 -39.26 -23.76 -11.44
C ALA A 95 -39.24 -22.62 -10.43
N ALA A 96 -38.14 -21.86 -10.36
CA ALA A 96 -38.14 -20.43 -10.00
C ALA A 96 -36.72 -19.88 -9.83
N VAL A 97 -35.91 -19.85 -10.89
CA VAL A 97 -34.85 -18.84 -11.04
C VAL A 97 -34.78 -18.41 -12.51
N GLU A 98 -35.88 -17.87 -13.02
CA GLU A 98 -35.85 -17.09 -14.26
C GLU A 98 -35.34 -15.68 -13.94
N THR A 99 -34.10 -15.40 -14.37
CA THR A 99 -33.49 -14.09 -14.18
C THR A 99 -34.02 -13.08 -15.21
N ARG A 100 -34.08 -11.82 -14.76
CA ARG A 100 -34.55 -10.57 -15.43
C ARG A 100 -34.12 -10.37 -16.91
N ALA A 101 -33.18 -11.15 -17.42
CA ALA A 101 -32.73 -11.15 -18.82
C ALA A 101 -33.76 -11.75 -19.81
N MET A 102 -34.60 -12.71 -19.38
CA MET A 102 -35.64 -13.30 -20.24
C MET A 102 -36.86 -12.37 -20.43
N LYS A 103 -37.19 -11.53 -19.43
CA LYS A 103 -38.29 -10.54 -19.53
C LYS A 103 -38.01 -9.38 -20.48
N LEU A 104 -36.75 -9.05 -20.76
CA LEU A 104 -36.38 -8.02 -21.74
C LEU A 104 -36.35 -8.56 -23.18
N ARG A 105 -36.20 -9.89 -23.35
CA ARG A 105 -36.16 -10.53 -24.67
C ARG A 105 -37.55 -10.70 -25.29
N ASN A 106 -38.58 -10.88 -24.47
CA ASN A 106 -39.97 -11.05 -24.93
C ASN A 106 -40.73 -9.73 -25.16
N LYS A 107 -40.16 -8.58 -24.77
CA LYS A 107 -40.82 -7.27 -24.95
C LYS A 107 -40.55 -6.65 -26.34
N THR A 108 -39.54 -7.13 -27.07
CA THR A 108 -39.21 -6.70 -28.44
C THR A 108 -39.72 -7.65 -29.53
N LEU A 109 -40.36 -8.77 -29.17
CA LEU A 109 -40.88 -9.76 -30.12
C LEU A 109 -42.34 -9.51 -30.55
N ASN A 110 -43.04 -8.57 -29.91
CA ASN A 110 -44.45 -8.27 -30.20
C ASN A 110 -44.69 -7.00 -31.04
N ASP A 111 -43.66 -6.22 -31.38
CA ASP A 111 -43.79 -4.99 -32.18
C ASP A 111 -43.24 -5.12 -33.62
N ILE A 112 -43.08 -6.34 -34.14
CA ILE A 112 -42.63 -6.59 -35.53
C ILE A 112 -43.66 -7.45 -36.28
N SER A 113 -44.94 -7.08 -36.19
CA SER A 113 -46.00 -7.63 -37.03
C SER A 113 -46.51 -6.68 -38.12
N ASP A 114 -45.84 -5.54 -38.36
CA ASP A 114 -46.24 -4.54 -39.36
C ASP A 114 -45.07 -4.05 -40.22
N THR A 115 -44.40 -4.95 -40.95
CA THR A 115 -43.65 -4.55 -42.18
C THR A 115 -43.42 -5.74 -43.11
N THR A 116 -44.49 -6.30 -43.66
CA THR A 116 -44.42 -7.10 -44.89
C THR A 116 -44.34 -6.18 -46.11
N LYS A 117 -43.15 -5.60 -46.33
CA LYS A 117 -42.64 -5.22 -47.66
C LYS A 117 -41.17 -5.63 -47.70
N LEU A 118 -40.94 -6.92 -47.89
CA LEU A 118 -39.64 -7.47 -48.25
C LEU A 118 -39.32 -6.99 -49.67
N ILE A 119 -38.59 -5.88 -49.77
CA ILE A 119 -37.81 -5.56 -50.95
C ILE A 119 -36.71 -6.62 -51.01
N SER A 120 -36.66 -7.33 -52.12
CA SER A 120 -35.66 -8.32 -52.46
C SER A 120 -34.33 -7.64 -52.76
N ASP A 121 -33.63 -7.13 -51.75
CA ASP A 121 -32.26 -6.65 -51.92
C ASP A 121 -31.31 -7.72 -51.38
N SER A 122 -30.57 -8.34 -52.30
CA SER A 122 -29.32 -9.04 -51.96
C SER A 122 -28.45 -8.11 -51.10
N PRO A 123 -27.70 -8.60 -50.10
CA PRO A 123 -26.87 -7.73 -49.26
C PRO A 123 -25.85 -7.01 -50.15
N THR A 124 -26.16 -5.76 -50.51
CA THR A 124 -25.28 -4.91 -51.28
C THR A 124 -24.08 -4.54 -50.39
N GLU A 125 -22.87 -4.81 -50.89
CA GLU A 125 -21.59 -4.45 -50.24
C GLU A 125 -21.49 -2.93 -49.95
N GLU A 126 -22.35 -2.11 -50.56
CA GLU A 126 -22.37 -0.65 -50.51
C GLU A 126 -22.55 -0.05 -49.10
N ASN A 127 -23.15 -0.79 -48.15
CA ASN A 127 -23.35 -0.31 -46.78
C ASN A 127 -22.22 -0.70 -45.81
N ARG A 128 -21.15 -1.38 -46.26
CA ARG A 128 -20.01 -1.73 -45.40
C ARG A 128 -19.03 -0.57 -45.30
N ILE A 129 -19.00 0.08 -44.13
CA ILE A 129 -17.97 1.06 -43.80
C ILE A 129 -16.66 0.32 -43.49
N ILE A 130 -15.75 0.28 -44.46
CA ILE A 130 -14.39 -0.24 -44.28
C ILE A 130 -13.47 0.93 -43.89
N PRO A 131 -12.68 0.85 -42.80
CA PRO A 131 -11.84 1.96 -42.33
C PRO A 131 -10.81 2.44 -43.35
N ILE A 132 -10.43 1.56 -44.28
CA ILE A 132 -9.50 1.81 -45.36
C ILE A 132 -10.00 1.04 -46.58
N SER A 133 -10.41 1.77 -47.62
CA SER A 133 -10.85 1.13 -48.87
C SER A 133 -9.65 0.60 -49.66
N THR A 134 -9.91 -0.41 -50.50
CA THR A 134 -8.91 -0.94 -51.43
C THR A 134 -8.38 0.14 -52.37
N GLU A 135 -9.25 1.04 -52.83
CA GLU A 135 -8.87 2.19 -53.68
C GLU A 135 -7.88 3.14 -52.98
N GLN A 136 -8.10 3.44 -51.70
CA GLN A 136 -7.19 4.28 -50.92
C GLN A 136 -5.80 3.65 -50.80
N LEU A 137 -5.74 2.32 -50.62
CA LEU A 137 -4.46 1.60 -50.59
C LEU A 137 -3.77 1.60 -51.95
N ILE A 138 -4.51 1.38 -53.04
CA ILE A 138 -3.97 1.41 -54.40
C ILE A 138 -3.38 2.79 -54.69
N GLN A 139 -4.15 3.86 -54.47
CA GLN A 139 -3.68 5.24 -54.68
C GLN A 139 -2.45 5.57 -53.82
N ALA A 140 -2.45 5.14 -52.55
CA ALA A 140 -1.30 5.37 -51.68
C ALA A 140 -0.05 4.62 -52.19
N GLN A 141 -0.19 3.39 -52.67
CA GLN A 141 0.92 2.59 -53.20
C GLN A 141 1.44 3.15 -54.52
N GLN A 142 0.56 3.64 -55.39
CA GLN A 142 0.94 4.28 -56.66
C GLN A 142 1.78 5.55 -56.44
N ASN A 143 1.59 6.25 -55.32
CA ASN A 143 2.32 7.47 -54.98
C ASN A 143 3.57 7.23 -54.13
N ASP A 144 3.86 5.98 -53.73
CA ASP A 144 4.96 5.64 -52.82
C ASP A 144 6.18 5.10 -53.59
N ASP A 145 7.32 5.78 -53.47
CA ASP A 145 8.54 5.42 -54.22
C ASP A 145 9.10 4.05 -53.83
N TYR A 146 8.90 3.64 -52.58
CA TYR A 146 9.30 2.31 -52.11
C TYR A 146 8.45 1.22 -52.79
N ALA A 147 7.13 1.41 -52.86
CA ALA A 147 6.22 0.52 -53.57
C ALA A 147 6.53 0.48 -55.07
N LYS A 148 6.73 1.63 -55.73
CA LYS A 148 7.12 1.71 -57.16
C LYS A 148 8.41 0.92 -57.44
N ASN A 149 9.43 1.08 -56.60
CA ASN A 149 10.69 0.35 -56.75
C ASN A 149 10.50 -1.17 -56.65
N ILE A 150 9.69 -1.63 -55.70
CA ILE A 150 9.38 -3.06 -55.56
C ILE A 150 8.60 -3.58 -56.78
N LEU A 151 7.61 -2.82 -57.26
CA LEU A 151 6.80 -3.19 -58.42
C LEU A 151 7.66 -3.32 -59.68
N ASN A 152 8.53 -2.34 -59.96
CA ASN A 152 9.44 -2.37 -61.12
C ASN A 152 10.45 -3.53 -61.05
N ASN A 153 10.78 -4.01 -59.86
CA ASN A 153 11.79 -5.05 -59.62
C ASN A 153 11.22 -6.31 -58.95
N ILE A 154 9.94 -6.65 -59.19
CA ILE A 154 9.22 -7.67 -58.41
C ILE A 154 9.91 -9.05 -58.37
N LYS A 155 10.63 -9.42 -59.44
CA LYS A 155 11.41 -10.67 -59.52
C LYS A 155 12.54 -10.74 -58.48
N LYS A 156 13.13 -9.60 -58.11
CA LYS A 156 14.18 -9.47 -57.08
C LYS A 156 13.60 -9.56 -55.67
N TYR A 157 12.39 -9.07 -55.47
CA TYR A 157 11.73 -8.97 -54.16
C TYR A 157 10.80 -10.15 -53.89
N LYS A 158 11.37 -11.37 -53.72
CA LYS A 158 10.63 -12.64 -53.55
C LYS A 158 9.58 -12.65 -52.42
N ASN A 159 9.71 -11.75 -51.44
CA ASN A 159 8.79 -11.63 -50.30
C ASN A 159 7.53 -10.81 -50.61
N TYR A 160 7.38 -10.29 -51.83
CA TYR A 160 6.21 -9.52 -52.26
C TYR A 160 5.52 -10.20 -53.46
N MET A 161 4.23 -9.90 -53.63
CA MET A 161 3.43 -10.31 -54.78
C MET A 161 2.45 -9.21 -55.14
N ILE A 162 1.95 -9.23 -56.37
CA ILE A 162 0.87 -8.37 -56.82
C ILE A 162 -0.39 -9.23 -56.85
N LYS A 163 -1.47 -8.73 -56.26
CA LYS A 163 -2.81 -9.33 -56.32
C LYS A 163 -3.84 -8.22 -56.32
N ASP A 164 -4.81 -8.27 -57.22
CA ASP A 164 -5.91 -7.27 -57.32
C ASP A 164 -5.39 -5.82 -57.36
N ASN A 165 -4.34 -5.57 -58.16
CA ASN A 165 -3.61 -4.28 -58.28
C ASN A 165 -2.97 -3.76 -56.98
N LEU A 166 -2.90 -4.56 -55.92
CA LEU A 166 -2.20 -4.23 -54.68
C LEU A 166 -0.85 -4.92 -54.60
N LEU A 167 0.15 -4.18 -54.14
CA LEU A 167 1.38 -4.74 -53.61
C LEU A 167 1.08 -5.42 -52.26
N MET A 168 1.27 -6.73 -52.21
CA MET A 168 1.07 -7.55 -51.02
C MET A 168 2.40 -8.14 -50.53
N ARG A 169 2.49 -8.33 -49.22
CA ARG A 169 3.52 -9.14 -48.58
C ARG A 169 3.13 -10.62 -48.70
N ARG A 170 4.06 -11.46 -49.16
CA ARG A 170 3.92 -12.92 -49.16
C ARG A 170 3.97 -13.44 -47.73
N LEU A 171 2.79 -13.53 -47.11
CA LEU A 171 2.52 -14.23 -45.86
C LEU A 171 1.40 -15.25 -46.14
N ASN A 172 1.06 -16.08 -45.16
CA ASN A 172 -0.06 -17.00 -45.23
C ASN A 172 -1.10 -16.63 -44.16
N PRO A 173 -2.21 -15.94 -44.51
CA PRO A 173 -2.56 -15.39 -45.84
C PRO A 173 -1.76 -14.12 -46.21
N PRO A 174 -1.69 -13.74 -47.50
CA PRO A 174 -0.97 -12.54 -47.93
C PRO A 174 -1.69 -11.29 -47.43
N VAL A 175 -0.92 -10.25 -47.10
CA VAL A 175 -1.45 -8.98 -46.55
C VAL A 175 -0.96 -7.79 -47.36
N PRO A 176 -1.78 -6.74 -47.56
CA PRO A 176 -1.37 -5.53 -48.28
C PRO A 176 -0.19 -4.81 -47.60
N TYR A 177 0.72 -4.30 -48.42
CA TYR A 177 1.72 -3.32 -47.99
C TYR A 177 1.06 -1.95 -47.75
N VAL A 178 1.43 -1.27 -46.66
CA VAL A 178 0.90 0.06 -46.34
C VAL A 178 2.03 1.11 -46.42
N PRO A 179 1.99 2.03 -47.39
CA PRO A 179 2.91 3.16 -47.52
C PRO A 179 2.99 4.05 -46.28
N GLN A 180 4.04 4.89 -46.18
CA GLN A 180 4.12 5.90 -45.12
C GLN A 180 3.15 7.03 -45.43
N SER A 181 1.91 6.90 -44.95
CA SER A 181 0.84 7.88 -45.13
C SER A 181 -0.09 7.92 -43.92
N ASN A 182 -1.09 8.81 -43.96
CA ASN A 182 -2.14 8.88 -42.93
C ASN A 182 -2.87 7.55 -42.72
N LEU A 183 -2.83 6.63 -43.70
CA LEU A 183 -3.39 5.29 -43.57
C LEU A 183 -2.78 4.51 -42.40
N ARG A 184 -1.45 4.59 -42.18
CA ARG A 184 -0.82 3.91 -41.03
C ARG A 184 -1.40 4.42 -39.72
N ARG A 185 -1.66 5.73 -39.61
CA ARG A 185 -2.29 6.34 -38.43
C ARG A 185 -3.72 5.85 -38.26
N THR A 186 -4.51 5.80 -39.33
CA THR A 186 -5.89 5.28 -39.30
C THR A 186 -5.93 3.81 -38.86
N ILE A 187 -5.00 2.97 -39.33
CA ILE A 187 -4.86 1.58 -38.87
C ILE A 187 -4.56 1.56 -37.37
N LEU A 188 -3.58 2.33 -36.92
CA LEU A 188 -3.18 2.37 -35.51
C LEU A 188 -4.35 2.80 -34.61
N GLN A 189 -5.07 3.87 -34.98
CA GLN A 189 -6.27 4.35 -34.30
C GLN A 189 -7.37 3.29 -34.26
N THR A 190 -7.65 2.65 -35.40
CA THR A 190 -8.67 1.61 -35.50
C THR A 190 -8.36 0.43 -34.59
N TYR A 191 -7.13 -0.10 -34.62
CA TYR A 191 -6.77 -1.34 -33.93
C TYR A 191 -6.22 -1.13 -32.50
N HIS A 192 -6.06 0.12 -32.05
CA HIS A 192 -5.72 0.44 -30.66
C HIS A 192 -6.84 1.16 -29.93
N ASP A 193 -7.40 2.24 -30.50
CA ASP A 193 -8.26 3.18 -29.77
C ASP A 193 -9.72 2.72 -29.73
N THR A 194 -10.21 2.11 -30.82
CA THR A 194 -11.65 1.78 -30.92
C THR A 194 -12.03 0.64 -29.96
N PRO A 195 -13.23 0.69 -29.34
CA PRO A 195 -13.68 -0.36 -28.44
C PRO A 195 -13.77 -1.75 -29.09
N ALA A 196 -14.26 -1.83 -30.33
CA ALA A 196 -14.47 -3.10 -31.03
C ALA A 196 -13.16 -3.77 -31.44
N ASN A 197 -12.20 -3.01 -31.98
CA ASN A 197 -11.01 -3.58 -32.59
C ASN A 197 -9.77 -3.50 -31.68
N GLY A 198 -9.68 -2.53 -30.78
CA GLY A 198 -8.47 -2.27 -30.01
C GLY A 198 -8.64 -2.29 -28.49
N ALA A 199 -9.67 -1.62 -27.97
CA ALA A 199 -9.98 -1.45 -26.55
C ALA A 199 -8.76 -1.04 -25.70
N HIS A 200 -7.84 -0.26 -26.27
CA HIS A 200 -6.60 0.17 -25.63
C HIS A 200 -5.72 -0.99 -25.10
N PHE A 201 -5.84 -2.18 -25.68
CA PHE A 201 -4.98 -3.30 -25.32
C PHE A 201 -3.50 -3.01 -25.64
N GLY A 202 -2.63 -3.64 -24.87
CA GLY A 202 -1.18 -3.43 -24.97
C GLY A 202 -0.56 -3.88 -26.30
N ARG A 203 0.68 -3.42 -26.52
CA ARG A 203 1.47 -3.56 -27.74
C ARG A 203 1.33 -4.90 -28.46
N ASP A 204 1.54 -6.01 -27.76
CA ASP A 204 1.62 -7.34 -28.41
C ASP A 204 0.26 -7.78 -28.99
N LYS A 205 -0.85 -7.40 -28.35
CA LYS A 205 -2.21 -7.66 -28.86
C LYS A 205 -2.51 -6.81 -30.09
N THR A 206 -2.10 -5.53 -30.08
CA THR A 206 -2.24 -4.64 -31.23
C THR A 206 -1.42 -5.12 -32.43
N ILE A 207 -0.15 -5.49 -32.20
CA ILE A 207 0.71 -6.11 -33.22
C ILE A 207 0.04 -7.35 -33.80
N TYR A 208 -0.47 -8.23 -32.94
CA TYR A 208 -1.12 -9.46 -33.37
C TYR A 208 -2.32 -9.18 -34.30
N LYS A 209 -3.16 -8.18 -34.00
CA LYS A 209 -4.32 -7.85 -34.83
C LYS A 209 -3.92 -7.22 -36.17
N ILE A 210 -2.95 -6.31 -36.18
CA ILE A 210 -2.52 -5.59 -37.38
C ILE A 210 -1.76 -6.51 -38.33
N LYS A 211 -0.83 -7.34 -37.83
CA LYS A 211 0.04 -8.20 -38.68
C LYS A 211 -0.72 -9.23 -39.52
N GLN A 212 -1.95 -9.57 -39.11
CA GLN A 212 -2.83 -10.50 -39.82
C GLN A 212 -3.51 -9.85 -41.03
N ARG A 213 -3.45 -8.51 -41.16
CA ARG A 213 -4.23 -7.74 -42.13
C ARG A 213 -3.41 -6.74 -42.94
N TYR A 214 -2.28 -6.27 -42.40
CA TYR A 214 -1.46 -5.24 -43.03
C TYR A 214 0.02 -5.50 -42.75
N PHE A 215 0.88 -4.96 -43.61
CA PHE A 215 2.32 -4.99 -43.41
C PHE A 215 2.98 -3.67 -43.80
N TRP A 216 3.97 -3.25 -43.02
CA TRP A 216 4.97 -2.28 -43.44
C TRP A 216 6.29 -2.47 -42.68
N PRO A 217 7.45 -2.07 -43.24
CA PRO A 217 8.77 -2.40 -42.67
C PRO A 217 8.97 -1.98 -41.22
N SER A 218 8.49 -0.78 -40.82
CA SER A 218 8.65 -0.23 -39.47
C SER A 218 7.52 -0.60 -38.50
N MET A 219 6.58 -1.49 -38.86
CA MET A 219 5.33 -1.68 -38.13
C MET A 219 5.47 -1.96 -36.65
N TYR A 220 6.44 -2.78 -36.25
CA TYR A 220 6.66 -3.11 -34.84
C TYR A 220 7.09 -1.88 -34.03
N LYS A 221 7.97 -1.05 -34.60
CA LYS A 221 8.44 0.20 -33.99
C LYS A 221 7.30 1.22 -33.91
N ASP A 222 6.54 1.37 -34.99
CA ASP A 222 5.45 2.34 -35.09
C ASP A 222 4.32 2.00 -34.12
N ILE A 223 3.90 0.74 -34.07
CA ILE A 223 2.87 0.26 -33.13
C ILE A 223 3.34 0.43 -31.68
N ASN A 224 4.60 0.08 -31.39
CA ASN A 224 5.15 0.25 -30.05
C ASN A 224 5.17 1.74 -29.63
N ASN A 225 5.59 2.63 -30.52
CA ASN A 225 5.61 4.06 -30.25
C ASN A 225 4.19 4.61 -30.04
N TYR A 226 3.24 4.21 -30.89
CA TYR A 226 1.84 4.61 -30.79
C TYR A 226 1.22 4.24 -29.45
N VAL A 227 1.32 2.96 -29.06
CA VAL A 227 0.78 2.46 -27.78
C VAL A 227 1.47 3.12 -26.59
N LYS A 228 2.79 3.37 -26.66
CA LYS A 228 3.53 4.07 -25.59
C LYS A 228 3.12 5.53 -25.46
N SER A 229 2.78 6.20 -26.55
CA SER A 229 2.35 7.60 -26.56
C SER A 229 0.86 7.80 -26.26
N CYS A 230 0.09 6.71 -26.10
CA CYS A 230 -1.34 6.80 -25.86
C CYS A 230 -1.64 7.37 -24.46
N ILE A 231 -2.16 8.59 -24.42
CA ILE A 231 -2.46 9.30 -23.17
C ILE A 231 -3.53 8.58 -22.35
N THR A 232 -4.58 8.06 -22.99
CA THR A 232 -5.62 7.26 -22.34
C THR A 232 -5.03 6.05 -21.62
N CYS A 233 -4.14 5.31 -22.28
CA CYS A 233 -3.44 4.20 -21.65
C CYS A 233 -2.58 4.65 -20.47
N ALA A 234 -1.86 5.78 -20.61
CA ALA A 234 -0.98 6.29 -19.56
C ALA A 234 -1.75 6.79 -18.31
N GLN A 235 -2.94 7.36 -18.51
CA GLN A 235 -3.80 7.90 -17.45
C GLN A 235 -4.57 6.81 -16.67
N TYR A 236 -4.98 5.71 -17.33
CA TYR A 236 -5.83 4.68 -16.70
C TYR A 236 -5.07 3.42 -16.26
N ASN A 237 -3.95 3.06 -16.90
CA ASN A 237 -3.22 1.86 -16.52
C ASN A 237 -2.39 2.07 -15.25
N PRO A 238 -2.28 1.06 -14.37
CA PRO A 238 -1.40 1.15 -13.21
C PRO A 238 0.06 1.22 -13.65
N SER A 239 0.83 2.12 -13.04
CA SER A 239 2.28 2.20 -13.25
C SER A 239 2.95 0.94 -12.71
N ARG A 240 3.83 0.37 -13.54
CA ARG A 240 4.74 -0.73 -13.16
C ARG A 240 6.12 -0.23 -12.76
N GLN A 241 6.35 1.09 -12.76
CA GLN A 241 7.62 1.66 -12.37
C GLN A 241 7.82 1.55 -10.85
N LYS A 242 9.08 1.48 -10.40
CA LYS A 242 9.39 1.57 -8.98
C LYS A 242 8.90 2.92 -8.46
N THR A 243 8.26 2.93 -7.30
CA THR A 243 7.79 4.18 -6.68
C THR A 243 8.97 5.13 -6.45
N PRO A 244 8.89 6.40 -6.83
CA PRO A 244 9.94 7.37 -6.57
C PRO A 244 10.07 7.70 -5.08
N GLY A 245 11.21 8.30 -4.71
CA GLY A 245 11.51 8.79 -3.38
C GLY A 245 12.32 7.79 -2.54
N LYS A 246 13.60 8.09 -2.34
CA LYS A 246 14.46 7.38 -1.37
C LYS A 246 14.14 7.84 0.06
N LEU A 247 14.32 6.96 1.03
CA LEU A 247 14.09 7.30 2.43
C LEU A 247 15.16 8.31 2.92
N ARG A 248 14.72 9.39 3.58
CA ARG A 248 15.59 10.32 4.31
C ARG A 248 15.37 10.13 5.81
N PRO A 249 16.27 9.41 6.52
CA PRO A 249 16.11 9.19 7.95
C PRO A 249 16.36 10.50 8.74
N ILE A 250 15.56 10.72 9.78
CA ILE A 250 15.78 11.80 10.74
C ILE A 250 16.99 11.43 11.60
N LYS A 251 18.00 12.31 11.67
CA LYS A 251 19.13 12.12 12.58
C LYS A 251 18.62 12.11 14.03
N PRO A 252 19.00 11.13 14.87
CA PRO A 252 18.61 11.16 16.27
C PRO A 252 19.17 12.41 16.96
N PRO A 253 18.43 13.02 17.91
CA PRO A 253 18.91 14.16 18.67
C PRO A 253 20.03 13.76 19.64
N GLU A 254 20.81 14.75 20.10
CA GLU A 254 21.99 14.54 20.94
C GLU A 254 21.65 14.19 22.39
N GLY A 255 20.49 14.65 22.86
CA GLY A 255 19.97 14.35 24.18
C GLY A 255 18.47 14.11 24.17
N VAL A 256 17.96 13.59 25.28
CA VAL A 256 16.52 13.44 25.53
C VAL A 256 15.85 14.82 25.54
N TRP A 257 14.57 14.85 25.18
CA TRP A 257 13.72 16.05 25.20
C TRP A 257 14.10 17.16 24.19
N GLN A 258 15.11 16.93 23.34
CA GLN A 258 15.46 17.88 22.27
C GLN A 258 14.51 17.80 21.07
N LEU A 259 14.02 16.60 20.76
CA LEU A 259 13.05 16.39 19.67
C LEU A 259 12.02 15.38 20.13
N VAL A 260 10.77 15.82 20.18
CA VAL A 260 9.63 14.99 20.54
C VAL A 260 8.64 14.95 19.37
N SER A 261 7.92 13.85 19.21
CA SER A 261 6.86 13.68 18.22
C SER A 261 5.52 13.57 18.92
N MET A 262 4.50 14.25 18.43
CA MET A 262 3.16 14.22 19.00
C MET A 262 2.11 13.84 17.95
N ASP A 263 1.15 13.02 18.35
CA ASP A 263 0.11 12.49 17.47
C ASP A 263 -1.17 12.14 18.24
N PHE A 264 -2.26 12.04 17.50
CA PHE A 264 -3.54 11.54 18.00
C PHE A 264 -3.79 10.12 17.51
N HIS A 265 -4.25 9.27 18.42
CA HIS A 265 -4.80 7.96 18.10
C HIS A 265 -6.32 7.96 18.31
N GLY A 266 -7.09 7.59 17.28
CA GLY A 266 -8.54 7.51 17.31
C GLY A 266 -9.21 8.06 16.04
N PRO A 267 -10.56 8.18 16.02
CA PRO A 267 -11.46 7.90 17.14
C PRO A 267 -11.58 6.41 17.47
N ILE A 268 -11.53 6.08 18.76
CA ILE A 268 -11.72 4.74 19.31
C ILE A 268 -13.22 4.52 19.53
N ASN A 269 -13.73 3.38 19.05
CA ASN A 269 -15.12 2.96 19.24
C ASN A 269 -15.16 1.53 19.82
N PRO A 270 -15.93 1.29 20.90
CA PRO A 270 -16.79 2.24 21.61
C PRO A 270 -16.00 3.31 22.41
N PRO A 271 -16.58 4.49 22.67
CA PRO A 271 -16.00 5.46 23.58
C PRO A 271 -15.87 4.85 24.99
N SER A 272 -14.95 5.40 25.79
CA SER A 272 -14.84 4.96 27.19
C SER A 272 -16.06 5.37 28.01
N ARG A 273 -16.22 4.79 29.21
CA ARG A 273 -17.26 5.19 30.18
C ARG A 273 -17.18 6.67 30.56
N ARG A 274 -15.98 7.27 30.51
CA ARG A 274 -15.76 8.72 30.76
C ARG A 274 -15.99 9.59 29.53
N GLY A 275 -16.40 8.99 28.41
CA GLY A 275 -16.65 9.66 27.14
C GLY A 275 -15.39 9.95 26.33
N ASN A 276 -14.25 9.36 26.67
CA ASN A 276 -13.01 9.52 25.91
C ASN A 276 -13.14 8.80 24.56
N LYS A 277 -12.55 9.40 23.53
CA LYS A 277 -12.61 8.91 22.13
C LYS A 277 -11.25 8.90 21.46
N TYR A 278 -10.28 9.60 22.01
CA TYR A 278 -8.95 9.75 21.44
C TYR A 278 -7.90 9.55 22.52
N ILE A 279 -6.70 9.22 22.10
CA ILE A 279 -5.50 9.25 22.93
C ILE A 279 -4.54 10.25 22.29
N ILE A 280 -4.12 11.25 23.05
CA ILE A 280 -3.02 12.13 22.65
C ILE A 280 -1.72 11.57 23.22
N CYS A 281 -0.73 11.42 22.36
CA CYS A 281 0.57 10.84 22.73
C CYS A 281 1.70 11.79 22.34
N LEU A 282 2.73 11.87 23.17
CA LEU A 282 4.00 12.51 22.87
C LEU A 282 5.13 11.53 23.15
N THR A 283 6.04 11.38 22.20
CA THR A 283 7.16 10.44 22.26
C THR A 283 8.49 11.18 22.09
N ASP A 284 9.42 10.99 23.01
CA ASP A 284 10.80 11.46 22.84
C ASP A 284 11.54 10.63 21.78
N ILE A 285 12.15 11.31 20.80
CA ILE A 285 12.76 10.62 19.66
C ILE A 285 14.03 9.85 20.03
N LEU A 286 14.75 10.21 21.10
CA LEU A 286 15.96 9.47 21.51
C LEU A 286 15.62 8.29 22.42
N SER A 287 15.09 8.57 23.60
CA SER A 287 14.77 7.59 24.65
C SER A 287 13.62 6.67 24.29
N LYS A 288 12.73 7.11 23.38
CA LYS A 288 11.43 6.47 23.08
C LYS A 288 10.45 6.55 24.23
N PHE A 289 10.70 7.39 25.22
CA PHE A 289 9.78 7.58 26.33
C PHE A 289 8.47 8.19 25.84
N VAL A 290 7.34 7.65 26.28
CA VAL A 290 6.00 8.06 25.86
C VAL A 290 5.22 8.65 27.02
N VAL A 291 4.55 9.77 26.75
CA VAL A 291 3.49 10.33 27.59
C VAL A 291 2.19 10.24 26.81
N ALA A 292 1.17 9.59 27.38
CA ALA A 292 -0.13 9.37 26.73
C ALA A 292 -1.28 9.79 27.65
N LYS A 293 -2.34 10.39 27.09
CA LYS A 293 -3.54 10.78 27.83
C LYS A 293 -4.80 10.51 27.01
N ALA A 294 -5.81 9.89 27.62
CA ALA A 294 -7.13 9.72 27.04
C ALA A 294 -7.90 11.05 27.06
N VAL A 295 -8.52 11.41 25.95
CA VAL A 295 -9.23 12.68 25.74
C VAL A 295 -10.52 12.49 24.94
N ARG A 296 -11.47 13.43 25.09
CA ARG A 296 -12.81 13.36 24.48
C ARG A 296 -12.85 13.85 23.03
N ASP A 297 -11.93 14.74 22.67
CA ASP A 297 -11.83 15.39 21.36
C ASP A 297 -10.36 15.57 20.97
N ASN A 298 -10.12 15.95 19.72
CA ASN A 298 -8.80 16.23 19.16
C ASN A 298 -8.64 17.73 18.83
N THR A 299 -9.19 18.63 19.67
CA THR A 299 -9.11 20.08 19.44
C THR A 299 -7.76 20.66 19.82
N ALA A 300 -7.44 21.85 19.29
CA ALA A 300 -6.23 22.59 19.66
C ALA A 300 -6.19 22.95 21.16
N GLN A 301 -7.35 23.21 21.78
CA GLN A 301 -7.46 23.47 23.21
C GLN A 301 -7.07 22.25 24.04
N THR A 302 -7.48 21.05 23.61
CA THR A 302 -7.08 19.78 24.23
C THR A 302 -5.57 19.55 24.12
N VAL A 303 -4.98 19.84 22.96
CA VAL A 303 -3.51 19.79 22.77
C VAL A 303 -2.79 20.75 23.73
N ALA A 304 -3.26 22.01 23.81
CA ALA A 304 -2.67 23.02 24.68
C ALA A 304 -2.73 22.61 26.16
N LYS A 305 -3.86 22.05 26.59
CA LYS A 305 -4.04 21.53 27.95
C LYS A 305 -3.09 20.36 28.22
N PHE A 306 -2.97 19.42 27.30
CA PHE A 306 -2.03 18.29 27.41
C PHE A 306 -0.59 18.76 27.53
N LEU A 307 -0.14 19.69 26.66
CA LEU A 307 1.21 20.26 26.75
C LEU A 307 1.46 20.95 28.09
N LYS A 308 0.50 21.75 28.58
CA LYS A 308 0.63 22.45 29.86
C LYS A 308 0.71 21.47 31.05
N GLU A 309 -0.24 20.54 31.13
CA GLU A 309 -0.47 19.70 32.32
C GLU A 309 0.39 18.44 32.38
N GLU A 310 0.69 17.84 31.24
CA GLU A 310 1.36 16.53 31.18
C GLU A 310 2.82 16.62 30.74
N ILE A 311 3.18 17.69 30.03
CA ILE A 311 4.50 17.82 29.39
C ILE A 311 5.33 18.88 30.12
N ILE A 312 4.95 20.15 30.00
CA ILE A 312 5.77 21.27 30.48
C ILE A 312 5.91 21.26 32.00
N SER A 313 4.81 21.04 32.74
CA SER A 313 4.81 21.03 34.19
C SER A 313 5.60 19.86 34.82
N LYS A 314 5.84 18.79 34.06
CA LYS A 314 6.46 17.55 34.56
C LYS A 314 7.89 17.34 34.05
N PHE A 315 8.16 17.74 32.81
CA PHE A 315 9.41 17.47 32.10
C PHE A 315 10.10 18.74 31.60
N GLY A 316 9.44 19.90 31.68
CA GLY A 316 9.89 21.14 31.06
C GLY A 316 9.61 21.19 29.56
N THR A 317 10.00 22.30 28.91
CA THR A 317 9.70 22.52 27.49
C THR A 317 10.67 21.75 26.58
N PRO A 318 10.18 20.91 25.66
CA PRO A 318 11.03 20.29 24.63
C PRO A 318 11.54 21.32 23.62
N ARG A 319 12.76 21.14 23.10
CA ARG A 319 13.34 22.10 22.14
C ARG A 319 12.58 22.15 20.82
N CYS A 320 12.21 21.00 20.27
CA CYS A 320 11.44 20.88 19.03
C CYS A 320 10.29 19.88 19.20
N ILE A 321 9.11 20.27 18.74
CA ILE A 321 7.92 19.41 18.67
C ILE A 321 7.62 19.10 17.20
N LEU A 322 7.55 17.82 16.85
CA LEU A 322 7.22 17.33 15.53
C LEU A 322 5.77 16.83 15.50
N THR A 323 4.96 17.33 14.57
CA THR A 323 3.57 16.86 14.36
C THR A 323 3.28 16.66 12.87
N ASP A 324 2.13 16.09 12.55
CA ASP A 324 1.58 16.19 11.18
C ASP A 324 0.97 17.57 10.89
N ASN A 325 0.46 17.74 9.66
CA ASN A 325 -0.24 18.96 9.23
C ASN A 325 -1.73 18.97 9.64
N GLY A 326 -2.12 18.21 10.67
CA GLY A 326 -3.48 18.23 11.20
C GLY A 326 -3.90 19.65 11.61
N THR A 327 -5.16 19.99 11.37
CA THR A 327 -5.73 21.32 11.71
C THR A 327 -5.63 21.63 13.20
N HIS A 328 -5.65 20.60 14.04
CA HIS A 328 -5.47 20.69 15.48
C HIS A 328 -4.05 21.01 15.91
N PHE A 329 -3.05 20.80 15.06
CA PHE A 329 -1.66 21.20 15.30
C PHE A 329 -1.27 22.48 14.55
N THR A 330 -1.96 22.83 13.46
CA THR A 330 -1.65 24.02 12.64
C THR A 330 -2.44 25.28 13.02
N SER A 331 -3.24 25.23 14.09
CA SER A 331 -4.05 26.36 14.55
C SER A 331 -3.20 27.55 15.04
N THR A 332 -3.77 28.76 14.96
CA THR A 332 -3.15 29.99 15.50
C THR A 332 -2.82 29.86 16.98
N LEU A 333 -3.75 29.30 17.77
CA LEU A 333 -3.57 28.99 19.18
C LEU A 333 -2.32 28.13 19.43
N MET A 334 -2.13 27.08 18.61
CA MET A 334 -0.98 26.19 18.77
C MET A 334 0.33 26.89 18.43
N ASN A 335 0.36 27.65 17.35
CA ASN A 335 1.54 28.40 16.94
C ASN A 335 1.95 29.46 17.98
N GLU A 336 0.96 30.17 18.56
CA GLU A 336 1.19 31.12 19.64
C GLU A 336 1.69 30.44 20.92
N LEU A 337 1.08 29.32 21.32
CA LEU A 337 1.50 28.55 22.49
C LEU A 337 2.94 28.07 22.35
N ILE A 338 3.29 27.45 21.21
CA ILE A 338 4.64 26.95 20.95
C ILE A 338 5.67 28.10 21.01
N LYS A 339 5.31 29.26 20.44
CA LYS A 339 6.16 30.46 20.49
C LYS A 339 6.34 30.97 21.92
N GLN A 340 5.28 30.99 22.72
CA GLN A 340 5.33 31.45 24.12
C GLN A 340 6.18 30.55 25.01
N ILE A 341 6.14 29.23 24.80
CA ILE A 341 6.95 28.29 25.58
C ILE A 341 8.41 28.20 25.11
N GLY A 342 8.75 28.86 23.99
CA GLY A 342 10.10 28.87 23.42
C GLY A 342 10.50 27.58 22.69
N SER A 343 9.52 26.81 22.19
CA SER A 343 9.76 25.60 21.41
C SER A 343 9.69 25.87 19.90
N THR A 344 10.27 24.99 19.09
CA THR A 344 10.16 25.06 17.62
C THR A 344 9.18 24.01 17.12
N HIS A 345 8.17 24.44 16.36
CA HIS A 345 7.23 23.52 15.70
C HIS A 345 7.82 23.02 14.37
N LEU A 346 7.92 21.71 14.22
CA LEU A 346 8.26 21.02 12.99
C LEU A 346 7.03 20.27 12.47
N TYR A 347 6.81 20.33 11.16
CA TYR A 347 5.74 19.59 10.50
C TYR A 347 6.30 18.43 9.67
N THR A 348 5.62 17.29 9.70
CA THR A 348 5.87 16.23 8.71
C THR A 348 5.31 16.67 7.36
N THR A 349 5.99 16.34 6.26
CA THR A 349 5.40 16.60 4.95
C THR A 349 4.22 15.63 4.74
N PRO A 350 3.18 16.01 3.95
CA PRO A 350 2.00 15.17 3.69
C PRO A 350 2.28 13.79 3.06
N TYR A 351 3.56 13.46 2.78
CA TYR A 351 4.01 12.23 2.14
C TYR A 351 5.15 11.52 2.89
N HIS A 352 5.48 11.94 4.12
CA HIS A 352 6.50 11.30 4.97
C HIS A 352 5.91 10.67 6.26
N PRO A 353 5.09 9.60 6.16
CA PRO A 353 4.59 8.85 7.32
C PRO A 353 5.72 8.21 8.15
N GLN A 354 6.95 8.19 7.64
CA GLN A 354 8.11 7.63 8.37
C GLN A 354 8.52 8.47 9.58
N SER A 355 8.22 9.77 9.59
CA SER A 355 8.51 10.67 10.70
C SER A 355 7.58 10.40 11.89
N ASN A 356 6.30 10.11 11.63
CA ASN A 356 5.32 9.63 12.61
C ASN A 356 5.35 8.09 12.82
N GLY A 357 6.09 7.34 12.01
CA GLY A 357 6.16 5.87 12.10
C GLY A 357 6.72 5.30 13.41
N GLN A 358 7.21 6.15 14.32
CA GLN A 358 7.58 5.76 15.69
C GLN A 358 6.36 5.73 16.62
N ILE A 359 5.55 6.79 16.57
CA ILE A 359 4.32 6.87 17.36
C ILE A 359 3.24 5.92 16.81
N GLU A 360 3.19 5.70 15.48
CA GLU A 360 2.34 4.65 14.89
C GLU A 360 2.66 3.25 15.43
N ARG A 361 3.95 2.96 15.68
CA ARG A 361 4.36 1.66 16.25
C ARG A 361 3.97 1.52 17.71
N TYR A 362 4.16 2.58 18.49
CA TYR A 362 3.65 2.63 19.86
C TYR A 362 2.14 2.40 19.88
N ASN A 363 1.39 3.10 19.03
CA ASN A 363 -0.07 2.97 18.93
C ASN A 363 -0.48 1.51 18.67
N SER A 364 0.15 0.83 17.71
CA SER A 364 -0.18 -0.58 17.43
C SER A 364 0.14 -1.54 18.58
N THR A 365 1.22 -1.29 19.35
CA THR A 365 1.53 -2.10 20.54
C THR A 365 0.52 -1.83 21.65
N MET A 366 0.21 -0.56 21.89
CA MET A 366 -0.77 -0.10 22.86
C MET A 366 -2.14 -0.71 22.58
N ASP A 367 -2.62 -0.69 21.33
CA ASP A 367 -3.93 -1.25 20.93
C ASP A 367 -4.10 -2.70 21.38
N ALA A 368 -3.10 -3.55 21.12
CA ALA A 368 -3.16 -4.96 21.48
C ALA A 368 -3.18 -5.16 23.00
N LYS A 369 -2.43 -4.35 23.76
CA LYS A 369 -2.34 -4.48 25.22
C LYS A 369 -3.56 -3.92 25.93
N ILE A 370 -4.07 -2.78 25.46
CA ILE A 370 -5.36 -2.24 25.92
C ILE A 370 -6.47 -3.25 25.61
N ALA A 371 -6.52 -3.81 24.40
CA ALA A 371 -7.54 -4.79 24.05
C ALA A 371 -7.51 -6.04 24.94
N ALA A 372 -6.32 -6.51 25.34
CA ALA A 372 -6.16 -7.65 26.25
C ALA A 372 -6.62 -7.33 27.67
N LEU A 373 -6.34 -6.13 28.17
CA LEU A 373 -6.66 -5.72 29.55
C LEU A 373 -8.08 -5.16 29.73
N SER A 374 -8.71 -4.70 28.64
CA SER A 374 -10.06 -4.13 28.69
C SER A 374 -11.14 -5.19 28.85
N ASN A 375 -12.23 -4.81 29.53
CA ASN A 375 -13.42 -5.64 29.70
C ASN A 375 -14.05 -6.09 28.37
N ILE A 376 -15.01 -7.01 28.43
CA ILE A 376 -15.71 -7.57 27.26
C ILE A 376 -16.32 -6.47 26.38
N GLN A 377 -16.87 -5.41 26.99
CA GLN A 377 -17.51 -4.30 26.29
C GLN A 377 -16.51 -3.29 25.72
N LYS A 378 -15.22 -3.40 26.05
CA LYS A 378 -14.14 -2.49 25.65
C LYS A 378 -14.42 -1.02 25.97
N THR A 379 -15.07 -0.75 27.10
CA THR A 379 -15.44 0.63 27.53
C THR A 379 -14.55 1.21 28.63
N ASP A 380 -13.60 0.45 29.16
CA ASP A 380 -12.67 0.82 30.23
C ASP A 380 -11.23 0.98 29.73
N TRP A 381 -11.04 1.12 28.42
CA TRP A 381 -9.72 1.21 27.80
C TRP A 381 -8.89 2.39 28.31
N ASP A 382 -9.52 3.49 28.73
CA ASP A 382 -8.86 4.67 29.26
C ASP A 382 -8.32 4.47 30.68
N ASP A 383 -8.91 3.55 31.45
CA ASP A 383 -8.39 3.15 32.77
C ASP A 383 -7.12 2.28 32.66
N GLN A 384 -6.98 1.53 31.57
CA GLN A 384 -5.80 0.67 31.33
C GLN A 384 -4.61 1.44 30.75
N LEU A 385 -4.86 2.57 30.06
CA LEU A 385 -3.83 3.34 29.36
C LEU A 385 -2.63 3.75 30.23
N PRO A 386 -2.78 4.21 31.49
CA PRO A 386 -1.64 4.58 32.33
C PRO A 386 -0.67 3.41 32.56
N PHE A 387 -1.18 2.23 32.90
CA PHE A 387 -0.34 1.05 33.13
C PHE A 387 0.27 0.50 31.84
N VAL A 388 -0.46 0.54 30.72
CA VAL A 388 0.11 0.17 29.41
C VAL A 388 1.27 1.09 29.04
N THR A 389 1.12 2.40 29.27
CA THR A 389 2.17 3.39 29.00
C THR A 389 3.37 3.22 29.95
N PHE A 390 3.10 2.99 31.24
CA PHE A 390 4.14 2.71 32.22
C PHE A 390 4.97 1.48 31.82
N ASN A 391 4.31 0.34 31.54
CA ASN A 391 4.98 -0.89 31.14
C ASN A 391 5.76 -0.74 29.84
N TYR A 392 5.27 0.06 28.88
CA TYR A 392 6.04 0.40 27.68
C TYR A 392 7.33 1.14 28.04
N ASN A 393 7.26 2.14 28.92
CA ASN A 393 8.40 2.95 29.32
C ASN A 393 9.41 2.18 30.19
N THR A 394 8.97 1.17 30.94
CA THR A 394 9.84 0.36 31.80
C THR A 394 10.36 -0.92 31.13
N SER A 395 9.98 -1.17 29.88
CA SER A 395 10.45 -2.31 29.09
C SER A 395 11.58 -1.94 28.13
N ILE A 396 12.43 -2.91 27.78
CA ILE A 396 13.50 -2.72 26.78
C ILE A 396 12.89 -2.40 25.42
N HIS A 397 13.27 -1.25 24.85
CA HIS A 397 12.79 -0.87 23.53
C HIS A 397 13.65 -1.47 22.41
N SER A 398 12.99 -2.09 21.43
CA SER A 398 13.66 -2.89 20.39
C SER A 398 14.66 -2.12 19.52
N SER A 399 14.44 -0.82 19.30
CA SER A 399 15.28 0.00 18.42
C SER A 399 16.48 0.63 19.11
N THR A 400 16.37 0.95 20.40
CA THR A 400 17.45 1.55 21.20
C THR A 400 18.23 0.49 21.95
N LYS A 401 17.60 -0.66 22.24
CA LYS A 401 18.10 -1.70 23.16
C LYS A 401 18.30 -1.19 24.59
N GLN A 402 17.58 -0.14 24.95
CA GLN A 402 17.61 0.50 26.27
C GLN A 402 16.18 0.62 26.80
N VAL A 403 16.05 0.82 28.11
CA VAL A 403 14.77 1.08 28.78
C VAL A 403 14.46 2.59 28.72
N PRO A 404 13.34 3.02 28.12
CA PRO A 404 13.01 4.45 28.00
C PRO A 404 12.99 5.21 29.32
N PHE A 405 12.47 4.58 30.38
CA PHE A 405 12.42 5.17 31.73
C PHE A 405 13.82 5.46 32.26
N GLU A 406 14.76 4.54 32.13
CA GLU A 406 16.15 4.73 32.59
C GLU A 406 16.86 5.82 31.79
N MET A 407 16.60 5.92 30.48
CA MET A 407 17.14 7.00 29.66
C MET A 407 16.58 8.38 30.04
N MET A 408 15.31 8.44 30.45
CA MET A 408 14.64 9.68 30.84
C MET A 408 15.05 10.14 32.25
N TYR A 409 15.07 9.21 33.21
CA TYR A 409 15.23 9.53 34.63
C TYR A 409 16.59 9.15 35.23
N GLY A 410 17.44 8.44 34.49
CA GLY A 410 18.77 8.04 34.95
C GLY A 410 18.77 7.02 36.09
N ARG A 411 17.63 6.37 36.36
CA ARG A 411 17.47 5.33 37.37
C ARG A 411 16.55 4.23 36.87
N THR A 412 16.72 3.02 37.41
CA THR A 412 15.79 1.91 37.20
C THR A 412 14.42 2.24 37.82
N PRO A 413 13.31 1.92 37.15
CA PRO A 413 11.98 2.05 37.73
C PRO A 413 11.83 1.08 38.90
N ILE A 414 11.10 1.51 39.94
CA ILE A 414 10.62 0.61 40.99
C ILE A 414 9.20 0.22 40.56
N LEU A 415 8.97 -1.07 40.35
CA LEU A 415 7.69 -1.60 39.90
C LEU A 415 6.76 -1.83 41.11
N PRO A 416 5.43 -1.85 40.89
CA PRO A 416 4.51 -2.31 41.93
C PRO A 416 4.91 -3.70 42.43
N PHE A 417 4.97 -3.87 43.75
CA PHE A 417 5.38 -5.10 44.45
C PHE A 417 6.88 -5.44 44.40
N ASP A 418 7.74 -4.55 43.89
CA ASP A 418 9.19 -4.70 44.09
C ASP A 418 9.54 -4.51 45.57
N TYR A 419 10.17 -5.52 46.19
CA TYR A 419 10.74 -5.40 47.53
C TYR A 419 12.07 -4.65 47.44
N GLN A 420 12.16 -3.48 48.05
CA GLN A 420 13.44 -2.84 48.33
C GLN A 420 13.81 -3.18 49.78
N GLU A 421 14.98 -3.78 50.01
CA GLU A 421 15.52 -3.87 51.37
C GLU A 421 15.60 -2.46 51.97
N ASP A 422 15.23 -2.31 53.25
CA ASP A 422 15.28 -1.05 54.02
C ASP A 422 16.69 -0.43 54.11
N ASN A 423 17.71 -1.07 53.53
CA ASN A 423 19.09 -0.60 53.50
C ASN A 423 19.34 0.42 52.39
N VAL A 424 18.46 1.41 52.22
CA VAL A 424 18.86 2.66 51.54
C VAL A 424 19.71 3.44 52.54
N THR A 425 20.94 2.97 52.76
CA THR A 425 21.96 3.84 53.33
C THR A 425 22.19 4.93 52.28
N ILE A 426 21.70 6.13 52.53
CA ILE A 426 22.06 7.32 51.75
C ILE A 426 23.53 7.59 52.08
N VAL A 427 24.43 6.79 51.53
CA VAL A 427 25.85 7.06 51.59
C VAL A 427 26.06 8.24 50.64
N PRO A 428 26.56 9.39 51.12
CA PRO A 428 26.88 10.51 50.25
C PRO A 428 27.95 10.07 49.25
N ASP A 429 27.54 9.79 48.02
CA ASP A 429 28.46 9.53 46.93
C ASP A 429 28.83 10.87 46.28
N ASN A 430 29.97 11.41 46.69
CA ASN A 430 30.50 12.67 46.16
C ASN A 430 30.74 12.62 44.63
N GLU A 431 30.77 11.43 44.02
CA GLU A 431 30.86 11.25 42.57
C GLU A 431 29.52 10.88 41.90
N HIS A 432 28.39 10.87 42.63
CA HIS A 432 27.09 10.44 42.11
C HIS A 432 26.73 11.14 40.80
N VAL A 433 26.86 12.47 40.75
CA VAL A 433 26.58 13.28 39.57
C VAL A 433 27.46 12.87 38.39
N LYS A 434 28.75 12.62 38.63
CA LYS A 434 29.71 12.20 37.60
C LYS A 434 29.38 10.80 37.08
N LYS A 435 29.07 9.85 37.97
CA LYS A 435 28.66 8.48 37.61
C LYS A 435 27.34 8.48 36.84
N LEU A 436 26.36 9.27 37.28
CA LEU A 436 25.07 9.42 36.60
C LEU A 436 25.24 10.02 35.20
N ASN A 437 26.04 11.07 35.06
CA ASN A 437 26.32 11.67 33.76
C ASN A 437 27.04 10.68 32.82
N GLN A 438 28.01 9.92 33.33
CA GLN A 438 28.69 8.87 32.54
C GLN A 438 27.71 7.77 32.11
N PHE A 439 26.84 7.33 33.02
CA PHE A 439 25.81 6.33 32.74
C PHE A 439 24.84 6.80 31.65
N LEU A 440 24.25 7.99 31.81
CA LEU A 440 23.33 8.59 30.83
C LEU A 440 24.01 8.82 29.48
N THR A 441 25.26 9.29 29.47
CA THR A 441 26.04 9.48 28.24
C THR A 441 26.20 8.17 27.49
N LYS A 442 26.57 7.09 28.20
CA LYS A 442 26.72 5.76 27.62
C LYS A 442 25.40 5.23 27.05
N LEU A 443 24.29 5.37 27.78
CA LEU A 443 22.96 4.97 27.31
C LEU A 443 22.56 5.72 26.03
N ASN A 444 22.70 7.04 26.05
CA ASN A 444 22.34 7.91 24.93
C ASN A 444 23.19 7.63 23.69
N GLU A 445 24.50 7.45 23.85
CA GLU A 445 25.41 7.11 22.75
C GLU A 445 25.05 5.76 22.13
N GLN A 446 24.86 4.74 22.97
CA GLN A 446 24.49 3.41 22.49
C GLN A 446 23.13 3.42 21.78
N ALA A 447 22.15 4.16 22.30
CA ALA A 447 20.86 4.35 21.66
C ALA A 447 20.98 5.04 20.30
N ARG A 448 21.79 6.11 20.19
CA ARG A 448 22.06 6.80 18.92
C ARG A 448 22.67 5.85 17.89
N ILE A 449 23.71 5.10 18.27
CA ILE A 449 24.36 4.11 17.39
C ILE A 449 23.33 3.08 16.89
N ASN A 450 22.51 2.54 17.79
CA ASN A 450 21.50 1.55 17.45
C ASN A 450 20.40 2.12 16.54
N ILE A 451 19.93 3.34 16.80
CA ILE A 451 18.97 4.04 15.95
C ILE A 451 19.55 4.25 14.55
N ILE A 452 20.79 4.76 14.43
CA ILE A 452 21.44 5.00 13.15
C ILE A 452 21.60 3.69 12.36
N LYS A 453 22.08 2.63 13.02
CA LYS A 453 22.25 1.30 12.39
C LYS A 453 20.91 0.74 11.89
N ASN A 454 19.86 0.86 12.69
CA ASN A 454 18.51 0.43 12.30
C ASN A 454 17.95 1.27 11.14
N GLN A 455 18.13 2.59 11.18
CA GLN A 455 17.72 3.49 10.09
C GLN A 455 18.47 3.18 8.79
N GLN A 456 19.77 2.88 8.84
CA GLN A 456 20.55 2.49 7.67
C GLN A 456 20.06 1.17 7.05
N ARG A 457 19.84 0.14 7.88
CA ARG A 457 19.27 -1.14 7.42
C ARG A 457 17.90 -0.97 6.79
N TYR A 458 17.04 -0.19 7.43
CA TYR A 458 15.70 0.11 6.92
C TYR A 458 15.77 0.90 5.60
N LYS A 459 16.65 1.91 5.52
CA LYS A 459 16.91 2.67 4.29
C LYS A 459 17.37 1.78 3.15
N GLN A 460 18.32 0.88 3.38
CA GLN A 460 18.79 -0.06 2.36
C GLN A 460 17.63 -0.93 1.84
N ARG A 461 16.86 -1.56 2.73
CA ARG A 461 15.70 -2.39 2.36
C ARG A 461 14.63 -1.60 1.62
N TYR A 462 14.36 -0.36 2.04
CA TYR A 462 13.37 0.52 1.42
C TYR A 462 13.82 0.98 0.02
N ASP A 463 15.05 1.45 -0.11
CA ASP A 463 15.59 2.05 -1.34
C ASP A 463 15.76 1.05 -2.49
N VAL A 464 15.99 -0.25 -2.21
CA VAL A 464 16.06 -1.32 -3.23
C VAL A 464 14.84 -1.32 -4.15
N ASN A 465 13.68 -1.00 -3.59
CA ASN A 465 12.40 -1.00 -4.27
C ASN A 465 11.94 0.37 -4.78
N ARG A 466 12.76 1.41 -4.60
CA ARG A 466 12.47 2.78 -5.04
C ARG A 466 13.25 3.15 -6.30
N SER A 467 12.71 4.10 -7.06
CA SER A 467 13.43 4.80 -8.10
C SER A 467 13.89 6.16 -7.58
N ASN A 468 14.95 6.70 -8.19
CA ASN A 468 15.35 8.08 -8.00
C ASN A 468 15.32 8.77 -9.37
N PRO A 469 14.11 9.02 -9.92
CA PRO A 469 14.00 9.66 -11.22
C PRO A 469 14.57 11.08 -11.12
N SER A 470 15.43 11.43 -12.06
CA SER A 470 15.82 12.81 -12.32
C SER A 470 14.82 13.41 -13.30
N TYR A 471 14.34 14.61 -12.99
CA TYR A 471 13.44 15.36 -13.83
C TYR A 471 14.14 16.62 -14.33
N ASN A 472 13.91 16.98 -15.58
CA ASN A 472 14.39 18.24 -16.16
C ASN A 472 13.22 19.20 -16.36
N ILE A 473 13.53 20.50 -16.31
CA ILE A 473 12.58 21.54 -16.74
C ILE A 473 12.17 21.24 -18.19
N GLY A 474 10.88 21.23 -18.45
CA GLY A 474 10.29 20.93 -19.75
C GLY A 474 9.84 19.48 -19.94
N ASP A 475 10.19 18.54 -19.06
CA ASP A 475 9.72 17.16 -19.13
C ASP A 475 8.20 17.08 -18.96
N LEU A 476 7.55 16.13 -19.65
CA LEU A 476 6.13 15.83 -19.48
C LEU A 476 5.95 14.75 -18.41
N VAL A 477 5.09 15.02 -17.44
CA VAL A 477 4.79 14.11 -16.32
C VAL A 477 3.29 13.94 -16.12
N LEU A 478 2.93 12.80 -15.52
CA LEU A 478 1.59 12.52 -15.05
C LEU A 478 1.58 12.54 -13.52
N VAL A 479 0.57 13.17 -12.93
CA VAL A 479 0.42 13.28 -11.48
C VAL A 479 -0.57 12.22 -11.02
N LYS A 480 -0.18 11.41 -10.03
CA LYS A 480 -1.05 10.36 -9.50
C LYS A 480 -2.22 10.97 -8.73
N THR A 481 -3.45 10.61 -9.10
CA THR A 481 -4.65 11.04 -8.40
C THR A 481 -4.72 10.35 -7.02
N LEU A 482 -4.81 11.14 -5.94
CA LEU A 482 -4.76 10.64 -4.57
C LEU A 482 -6.12 10.16 -4.04
N ASN A 483 -7.21 10.74 -4.56
CA ASN A 483 -8.58 10.47 -4.13
C ASN A 483 -9.36 9.76 -5.24
N ILE A 484 -9.03 8.50 -5.49
CA ILE A 484 -9.85 7.62 -6.35
C ILE A 484 -11.12 7.28 -5.56
N ARG A 485 -12.26 7.88 -5.92
CA ARG A 485 -13.55 7.67 -5.25
C ARG A 485 -14.26 6.43 -5.79
N TYR A 486 -14.08 6.14 -7.08
CA TYR A 486 -14.75 5.04 -7.77
C TYR A 486 -13.76 4.12 -8.50
N LYS A 487 -14.19 2.88 -8.74
CA LYS A 487 -13.33 1.79 -9.28
C LYS A 487 -12.76 2.08 -10.68
N PHE A 488 -13.41 2.96 -11.46
CA PHE A 488 -13.08 3.26 -12.86
C PHE A 488 -12.55 4.68 -13.06
N ASP A 489 -12.23 5.40 -11.98
CA ASP A 489 -11.66 6.75 -12.09
C ASP A 489 -10.28 6.72 -12.74
N ILE A 490 -9.93 7.85 -13.33
CA ILE A 490 -8.59 8.14 -13.82
C ILE A 490 -7.57 7.96 -12.70
N ARG A 491 -6.42 7.34 -13.00
CA ARG A 491 -5.38 7.08 -12.00
C ARG A 491 -4.30 8.16 -11.98
N TYR A 492 -4.10 8.82 -13.13
CA TYR A 492 -3.14 9.88 -13.28
C TYR A 492 -3.70 11.02 -14.12
N GLU A 493 -3.49 12.24 -13.65
CA GLU A 493 -3.83 13.49 -14.34
C GLU A 493 -2.64 14.00 -15.16
N GLY A 494 -2.94 14.79 -16.20
CA GLY A 494 -1.96 15.39 -17.11
C GLY A 494 -2.17 14.99 -18.57
N PRO A 495 -1.14 15.14 -19.43
CA PRO A 495 0.25 15.41 -19.10
C PRO A 495 0.48 16.86 -18.69
N PHE A 496 1.27 17.06 -17.63
CA PHE A 496 1.76 18.37 -17.18
C PHE A 496 3.21 18.56 -17.61
N ARG A 497 3.66 19.82 -17.67
CA ARG A 497 5.06 20.15 -17.97
C ARG A 497 5.75 20.64 -16.70
N ILE A 498 6.96 20.14 -16.45
CA ILE A 498 7.78 20.61 -15.32
C ILE A 498 8.30 22.01 -15.62
N ILE A 499 8.03 22.95 -14.72
CA ILE A 499 8.47 24.35 -14.82
C ILE A 499 9.68 24.66 -13.92
N GLN A 500 9.88 23.88 -12.85
CA GLN A 500 10.96 24.04 -11.88
C GLN A 500 11.24 22.68 -11.20
N THR A 501 12.50 22.43 -10.82
CA THR A 501 12.99 21.17 -10.20
C THR A 501 13.54 21.37 -8.81
#